data_AF-A0A950D9N5-F1
#
_entry.id   AF-A0A950D9N5-F1
#
_cell.length_a   1.000
_cell.length_b   1.000
_cell.length_c   1.000
_cell.angle_alpha   90.00
_cell.angle_beta   90.00
_cell.angle_gamma   90.00
#
_symmetry.space_group_name_H-M   'P 1'
#
loop_
_entity.id
_entity.type
_entity.pdbx_description
1 polymer ?
#
loop_
_entity_poly.entity_id
_entity_poly.type
_entity_poly.pdbx_seq_one_letter_code
_entity_poly.pdbx_strand_id
1 'polypeptide(L)'
;MSRARAILGGFLLFLFVFALTAEHPFSSYLSYYYDILINIGINVILAVSLNLVNGYTGQFSLGHAGFMAVGAYAAGSWTVHLGPV
;
A
#
# COMPACT_ATOMS: atom_id res chain seq x y z
N MET A 1 13.59 -32.77 -34.87
CA MET A 1 13.78 -32.84 -33.40
C MET A 1 13.99 -31.47 -32.72
N SER A 2 14.47 -30.43 -33.41
CA SER A 2 14.67 -29.08 -32.83
C SER A 2 13.37 -28.35 -32.45
N ARG A 3 12.31 -28.47 -33.28
CA ARG A 3 11.01 -27.82 -33.03
C ARG A 3 10.28 -28.39 -31.81
N ALA A 4 10.40 -29.69 -31.56
CA ALA A 4 9.76 -30.36 -30.41
C ALA A 4 10.33 -29.88 -29.06
N ARG A 5 11.65 -29.63 -28.98
CA ARG A 5 12.30 -29.11 -27.77
C ARG A 5 11.93 -27.65 -27.50
N ALA A 6 11.73 -26.84 -28.54
CA ALA A 6 11.27 -25.47 -28.42
C ALA A 6 9.82 -25.37 -27.92
N ILE A 7 8.93 -26.24 -28.41
CA ILE A 7 7.52 -26.31 -27.97
C ILE A 7 7.44 -26.81 -26.52
N LEU A 8 8.22 -27.84 -26.17
CA LEU A 8 8.27 -28.35 -24.79
C LEU A 8 8.82 -27.31 -23.80
N GLY A 9 9.84 -26.55 -24.21
CA GLY A 9 10.39 -25.44 -23.43
C GLY A 9 9.39 -24.30 -23.22
N GLY A 10 8.65 -23.93 -24.26
CA GLY A 10 7.58 -22.93 -24.15
C GLY A 10 6.43 -23.37 -23.24
N PHE A 11 6.04 -24.65 -23.31
CA PHE A 11 5.01 -25.21 -22.44
C PHE A 11 5.44 -25.28 -20.96
N LEU A 12 6.71 -25.64 -20.70
CA LEU A 12 7.29 -25.62 -19.35
C LEU A 12 7.39 -24.19 -18.79
N LEU A 13 7.79 -23.22 -19.62
CA LEU A 13 7.82 -21.81 -19.24
C LEU A 13 6.42 -21.30 -18.89
N PHE A 14 5.42 -21.67 -19.68
CA PHE A 14 4.02 -21.31 -19.44
C PHE A 14 3.51 -21.88 -18.11
N LEU A 15 3.78 -23.16 -17.82
CA LEU A 15 3.41 -23.77 -16.54
C LEU A 15 4.14 -23.15 -15.35
N PHE A 16 5.41 -22.79 -15.53
CA PHE A 16 6.19 -22.12 -14.50
C PHE A 16 5.62 -20.73 -14.17
N VAL A 17 5.31 -19.92 -15.18
CA VAL A 17 4.67 -18.61 -14.99
C VAL A 17 3.29 -18.76 -14.36
N PHE A 18 2.49 -19.71 -14.82
CA PHE A 18 1.16 -19.97 -14.27
C PHE A 18 1.24 -20.37 -12.79
N ALA A 19 2.18 -21.25 -12.42
CA ALA A 19 2.42 -21.63 -11.02
C ALA A 19 2.80 -20.42 -10.15
N LEU A 20 3.64 -19.50 -10.64
CA LEU A 20 4.01 -18.29 -9.89
C LEU A 20 2.82 -17.34 -9.66
N THR A 21 1.86 -17.29 -10.59
CA THR A 21 0.70 -16.39 -10.50
C THR A 21 -0.54 -17.01 -9.87
N ALA A 22 -0.63 -18.34 -9.83
CA ALA A 22 -1.79 -19.08 -9.35
C ALA A 22 -1.99 -18.99 -7.83
N GLU A 23 -0.96 -18.54 -7.10
CA GLU A 23 -0.97 -18.49 -5.64
C GLU A 23 -1.56 -17.20 -5.07
N HIS A 24 -1.81 -16.16 -5.88
CA HIS A 24 -2.30 -14.88 -5.36
C HIS A 24 -3.76 -15.01 -4.88
N PRO A 25 -3.99 -15.06 -3.56
CA PRO A 25 -5.34 -15.21 -3.05
C PRO A 25 -6.12 -13.94 -3.35
N PHE A 26 -7.43 -14.05 -3.56
CA PHE A 26 -8.35 -12.91 -3.65
C PHE A 26 -8.13 -11.88 -2.52
N SER A 27 -7.71 -12.36 -1.34
CA SER A 27 -7.33 -11.54 -0.18
C SER A 27 -6.19 -10.54 -0.44
N SER A 28 -5.25 -10.85 -1.33
CA SER A 28 -4.12 -9.96 -1.66
C SER A 28 -4.59 -8.71 -2.41
N TYR A 29 -5.57 -8.85 -3.31
CA TYR A 29 -6.12 -7.71 -4.02
C TYR A 29 -6.88 -6.79 -3.07
N LEU A 30 -7.65 -7.37 -2.14
CA LEU A 30 -8.39 -6.58 -1.15
C LEU A 30 -7.46 -5.81 -0.21
N SER A 31 -6.37 -6.42 0.27
CA SER A 31 -5.36 -5.75 1.08
C SER A 31 -4.73 -4.56 0.36
N TYR A 32 -4.45 -4.71 -0.94
CA TYR A 32 -3.91 -3.61 -1.76
C TYR A 32 -4.87 -2.42 -1.85
N TYR A 33 -6.15 -2.67 -2.09
CA TYR A 33 -7.16 -1.59 -2.10
C TYR A 33 -7.33 -0.93 -0.72
N TYR A 34 -7.24 -1.71 0.36
CA TYR A 34 -7.26 -1.17 1.72
C TYR A 34 -6.10 -0.22 1.98
N ASP A 35 -4.87 -0.61 1.63
CA ASP A 35 -3.68 0.25 1.80
C ASP A 35 -3.81 1.56 1.01
N ILE A 36 -4.30 1.48 -0.22
CA ILE A 36 -4.58 2.67 -1.04
C ILE A 36 -5.60 3.57 -0.35
N LEU A 37 -6.72 3.00 0.11
CA LEU A 37 -7.80 3.77 0.73
C LEU A 37 -7.34 4.48 2.01
N ILE A 38 -6.54 3.79 2.84
CA ILE A 38 -5.94 4.35 4.05
C ILE A 38 -5.02 5.54 3.69
N ASN A 39 -4.13 5.36 2.71
CA ASN A 39 -3.24 6.42 2.26
C ASN A 39 -4.01 7.63 1.70
N ILE A 40 -5.06 7.40 0.91
CA ILE A 40 -5.92 8.48 0.42
C ILE A 40 -6.54 9.23 1.62
N GLY A 41 -7.10 8.51 2.60
CA GLY A 41 -7.68 9.12 3.79
C GLY A 41 -6.71 10.02 4.55
N ILE A 42 -5.48 9.54 4.79
CA ILE A 42 -4.43 10.32 5.47
C ILE A 42 -4.09 11.60 4.68
N ASN A 43 -3.93 11.49 3.36
CA ASN A 43 -3.60 12.64 2.51
C ASN A 43 -4.75 13.66 2.41
N VAL A 44 -6.00 13.19 2.43
CA VAL A 44 -7.18 14.09 2.48
C VAL A 44 -7.21 14.86 3.80
N ILE A 45 -7.02 14.18 4.94
CA ILE A 45 -6.99 14.84 6.25
C ILE A 45 -5.86 15.88 6.30
N LEU A 46 -4.68 15.52 5.80
CA LEU A 46 -3.53 16.42 5.67
C LEU A 46 -3.87 17.65 4.82
N ALA A 47 -4.39 17.45 3.60
CA ALA A 47 -4.71 18.53 2.68
C ALA A 47 -5.78 19.48 3.23
N VAL A 48 -6.83 18.94 3.84
CA VAL A 48 -7.89 19.74 4.48
C VAL A 48 -7.33 20.55 5.64
N SER A 49 -6.51 19.95 6.49
CA SER A 49 -5.95 20.65 7.64
C SER A 49 -4.95 21.73 7.23
N LEU A 50 -4.11 21.52 6.20
CA LEU A 50 -3.30 22.59 5.62
C LEU A 50 -4.15 23.70 5.01
N ASN A 51 -5.23 23.37 4.30
CA ASN A 51 -6.12 24.37 3.72
C ASN A 51 -6.78 25.22 4.82
N LEU A 52 -7.13 24.60 5.95
CA LEU A 52 -7.68 25.34 7.10
C LEU A 52 -6.66 26.32 7.69
N VAL A 53 -5.43 25.87 7.95
CA VAL A 53 -4.40 26.72 8.58
C VAL A 53 -3.90 27.80 7.59
N ASN A 54 -3.50 27.40 6.40
CA ASN A 54 -2.97 28.36 5.42
C ASN A 54 -4.06 29.28 4.87
N GLY A 55 -5.28 28.77 4.69
CA GLY A 55 -6.39 29.51 4.08
C GLY A 55 -7.15 30.41 5.05
N TYR A 56 -7.41 29.97 6.29
CA TYR A 56 -8.21 30.75 7.25
C TYR A 56 -7.39 31.54 8.26
N THR A 57 -6.21 31.04 8.67
CA THR A 57 -5.35 31.77 9.62
C THR A 57 -4.13 32.42 8.97
N GLY A 58 -3.84 32.09 7.71
CA GLY A 58 -2.75 32.70 6.92
C GLY A 58 -1.35 32.32 7.38
N GLN A 59 -1.20 31.28 8.20
CA GLN A 59 0.08 30.85 8.75
C GLN A 59 0.71 29.74 7.89
N PHE A 60 2.03 29.80 7.68
CA PHE A 60 2.76 28.74 6.98
C PHE A 60 2.97 27.53 7.92
N SER A 61 2.24 26.44 7.68
CA SER A 61 2.28 25.27 8.54
C SER A 61 3.42 24.29 8.22
N LEU A 62 4.50 24.30 9.02
CA LEU A 62 5.55 23.26 9.01
C LEU A 62 5.26 22.08 9.98
N GLY A 63 4.33 22.24 10.92
CA GLY A 63 4.05 21.24 11.98
C GLY A 63 3.32 19.99 11.50
N HIS A 64 2.75 20.01 10.30
CA HIS A 64 1.93 18.91 9.77
C HIS A 64 2.71 17.60 9.59
N ALA A 65 3.97 17.67 9.13
CA ALA A 65 4.84 16.49 9.05
C ALA A 65 5.16 15.94 10.46
N GLY A 66 5.29 16.82 11.45
CA GLY A 66 5.48 16.44 12.85
C GLY A 66 4.27 15.70 13.42
N PHE A 67 3.07 16.23 13.23
CA PHE A 67 1.84 15.55 13.67
C PHE A 67 1.60 14.23 12.94
N MET A 68 1.93 14.15 11.64
CA MET A 68 1.87 12.90 10.88
C MET A 68 2.84 11.86 11.44
N ALA A 69 4.08 12.24 11.78
CA ALA A 69 5.07 11.34 12.36
C ALA A 69 4.65 10.81 13.74
N VAL A 70 4.10 11.68 14.60
CA VAL A 70 3.60 11.28 15.93
C VAL A 70 2.42 10.31 15.80
N GLY A 71 1.47 10.60 14.90
CA GLY A 71 0.34 9.72 14.63
C GLY A 71 0.76 8.35 14.10
N ALA A 72 1.72 8.31 13.17
CA ALA A 72 2.28 7.07 12.63
C ALA A 72 2.98 6.24 13.73
N TYR A 73 3.76 6.87 14.60
CA TYR A 73 4.42 6.18 15.71
C TYR A 73 3.41 5.61 16.72
N ALA A 74 2.35 6.37 17.05
CA ALA A 74 1.30 5.92 17.94
C ALA A 74 0.54 4.72 17.34
N ALA A 75 0.14 4.80 16.06
CA ALA A 75 -0.53 3.72 15.36
C ALA A 75 0.34 2.46 15.28
N GLY A 76 1.62 2.59 14.92
CA GLY A 76 2.56 1.47 14.89
C GLY A 76 2.77 0.84 16.28
N SER A 77 2.91 1.67 17.31
CA SER A 77 3.03 1.19 18.70
C SER A 77 1.79 0.44 19.15
N TRP A 78 0.60 0.92 18.80
CA TRP A 78 -0.66 0.23 19.07
C TRP A 78 -0.75 -1.12 18.37
N THR A 79 -0.43 -1.19 17.07
CA THR A 79 -0.46 -2.46 16.33
C THR A 79 0.50 -3.48 16.95
N VAL A 80 1.71 -3.05 17.35
CA VAL A 80 2.72 -3.95 17.93
C VAL A 80 2.32 -4.46 19.33
N HIS A 81 1.69 -3.63 20.16
CA HIS A 81 1.41 -3.98 21.56
C HIS A 81 -0.01 -4.51 21.82
N LEU A 82 -0.99 -4.13 20.98
CA LEU A 82 -2.42 -4.41 21.19
C LEU A 82 -3.08 -5.10 20.00
N GLY A 83 -2.40 -5.19 18.85
CA GLY A 83 -2.96 -5.83 17.66
C GLY A 83 -3.01 -7.36 17.78
N PRO A 84 -4.08 -8.02 17.26
CA PRO A 84 -4.04 -9.45 17.07
C PRO A 84 -2.98 -9.78 16.03
N VAL A 85 -2.01 -10.63 16.41
CA VAL A 85 -0.95 -11.14 15.51
C VAL A 85 -1.52 -11.97 14.38
#